data_AF-A0A958Z9Q1-F1
#
_entry.id   AF-A0A958Z9Q1-F1
#
_cell.length_a   1.000
_cell.length_b   1.000
_cell.length_c   1.000
_cell.angle_alpha   90.00
_cell.angle_beta   90.00
_cell.angle_gamma   90.00
#
_symmetry.space_group_name_H-M   'P 1'
#
loop_
_entity.id
_entity.type
_entity.pdbx_description
1 polymer ?
#
loop_
_entity_poly.entity_id
_entity_poly.type
_entity_poly.pdbx_seq_one_letter_code
_entity_poly.pdbx_strand_id
1 'polypeptide(L)'
;ISTVFFTSKMASNTEIVAIHSAGISFKRLLRPYLTGALIIGSIALIGNHFIVPYTNKSFLEFEDTYLNKQKKTKTYVVNVSLQLSDNDIVYFRSFNLNRNSGTDFSYEHYDGLQLKEKITSQTIKYEPKDSTYKLSNYKKRFIHKRNDSIASGRSMDTTFNFFPKDLLYVDYLASEMPSIQLSKHIKDSAKRGVKNLNRYKVEMYKRTSMPVSSIILTVIAVALASRKRRGGMGINLAAGISLIFIYVFFMKISEVLGAAATYNPLFMIWVPNIIFSILAVYLYFNAKH
;
A
#
# COMPACT_ATOMS: atom_id res chain seq x y z
N ILE A 1 -13.20 2.21 -19.49
CA ILE A 1 -13.49 1.58 -20.81
C ILE A 1 -14.93 1.85 -21.26
N SER A 2 -15.96 1.46 -20.49
CA SER A 2 -17.38 1.69 -20.86
C SER A 2 -17.69 3.15 -21.27
N THR A 3 -17.23 4.13 -20.48
CA THR A 3 -17.36 5.56 -20.81
C THR A 3 -16.76 5.91 -22.18
N VAL A 4 -15.54 5.45 -22.47
CA VAL A 4 -14.87 5.69 -23.76
C VAL A 4 -15.68 5.10 -24.90
N PHE A 5 -16.12 3.85 -24.75
CA PHE A 5 -16.91 3.16 -25.76
C PHE A 5 -18.22 3.88 -26.07
N PHE A 6 -19.00 4.21 -25.04
CA PHE A 6 -20.30 4.86 -25.20
C PHE A 6 -20.16 6.26 -25.79
N THR A 7 -19.27 7.09 -25.25
CA THR A 7 -19.03 8.44 -25.77
C THR A 7 -18.49 8.41 -27.21
N SER A 8 -17.59 7.47 -27.52
CA SER A 8 -17.05 7.31 -28.87
C SER A 8 -18.12 6.87 -29.88
N LYS A 9 -19.08 6.04 -29.45
CA LYS A 9 -20.24 5.65 -30.28
C LYS A 9 -21.15 6.85 -30.57
N MET A 10 -21.49 7.65 -29.56
CA MET A 10 -22.25 8.89 -29.76
C MET A 10 -21.53 9.88 -30.68
N ALA A 11 -20.21 10.03 -30.52
CA ALA A 11 -19.38 10.88 -31.37
C ALA A 11 -19.38 10.40 -32.83
N SER A 12 -19.24 9.10 -33.04
CA SER A 12 -19.26 8.46 -34.36
C SER A 12 -20.60 8.68 -35.07
N ASN A 13 -21.70 8.51 -34.34
CA ASN A 13 -23.08 8.74 -34.81
C ASN A 13 -23.44 10.22 -34.95
N THR A 14 -22.49 11.14 -34.74
CA THR A 14 -22.71 12.61 -34.78
C THR A 14 -23.70 13.15 -33.75
N GLU A 15 -24.10 12.35 -32.76
CA GLU A 15 -25.02 12.78 -31.68
C GLU A 15 -24.41 13.90 -30.84
N ILE A 16 -23.10 13.83 -30.56
CA ILE A 16 -22.40 14.88 -29.79
C ILE A 16 -22.36 16.21 -30.56
N VAL A 17 -22.21 16.14 -31.90
CA VAL A 17 -22.24 17.34 -32.75
C VAL A 17 -23.64 17.95 -32.73
N ALA A 18 -24.69 17.14 -32.85
CA ALA A 18 -26.08 17.59 -32.77
C ALA A 18 -26.41 18.25 -31.41
N ILE A 19 -25.94 17.66 -30.30
CA ILE A 19 -26.10 18.20 -28.95
C ILE A 19 -25.45 19.59 -28.84
N HIS A 20 -24.24 19.77 -29.36
CA HIS A 20 -23.57 21.07 -29.36
C HIS A 20 -24.25 22.09 -30.28
N SER A 21 -24.71 21.69 -31.46
CA SER A 21 -25.47 22.55 -32.37
C SER A 21 -26.81 23.01 -31.77
N ALA A 22 -27.41 22.22 -30.86
CA ALA A 22 -28.60 22.58 -30.09
C ALA A 22 -28.30 23.54 -28.91
N GLY A 23 -27.08 24.08 -28.79
CA GLY A 23 -26.68 25.01 -27.74
C GLY A 23 -26.39 24.35 -26.39
N ILE A 24 -26.31 23.01 -26.33
CA ILE A 24 -26.00 22.30 -25.09
C ILE A 24 -24.48 22.32 -24.85
N SER A 25 -24.07 22.97 -23.76
CA SER A 25 -22.67 23.01 -23.35
C SER A 25 -22.09 21.63 -23.00
N PHE A 26 -20.77 21.46 -23.20
CA PHE A 26 -20.03 20.26 -22.80
C PHE A 26 -20.18 19.94 -21.30
N LYS A 27 -20.31 20.97 -20.45
CA LYS A 27 -20.58 20.81 -19.02
C LYS A 27 -21.90 20.07 -18.76
N ARG A 28 -22.95 20.35 -19.52
CA ARG A 28 -24.26 19.67 -19.36
C ARG A 28 -24.18 18.22 -19.86
N LEU A 29 -23.47 17.97 -20.96
CA LEU A 29 -23.19 16.62 -21.45
C LEU A 29 -22.42 15.77 -20.42
N LEU A 30 -21.47 16.37 -19.70
CA LEU A 30 -20.63 15.68 -18.72
C LEU A 30 -21.36 15.30 -17.42
N ARG A 31 -22.43 16.01 -17.04
CA ARG A 31 -23.18 15.77 -15.77
C ARG A 31 -23.65 14.32 -15.57
N PRO A 32 -24.37 13.66 -16.51
CA PRO A 32 -24.81 12.29 -16.31
C PRO A 32 -23.65 11.30 -16.14
N TYR A 33 -22.53 11.53 -16.84
CA TYR A 33 -21.32 10.72 -16.67
C TYR A 33 -20.72 10.87 -15.28
N LEU A 34 -20.68 12.10 -14.75
CA LEU A 34 -20.19 12.36 -13.39
C LEU A 34 -21.10 11.74 -12.33
N THR A 35 -22.42 11.83 -12.48
CA THR A 35 -23.36 11.18 -11.57
C THR A 35 -23.15 9.65 -11.56
N GLY A 36 -23.03 9.04 -12.73
CA GLY A 36 -22.72 7.61 -12.85
C GLY A 36 -21.38 7.24 -12.23
N ALA A 37 -20.33 8.02 -12.48
CA ALA A 37 -19.01 7.80 -11.88
C ALA A 37 -19.02 7.97 -10.36
N LEU A 38 -19.81 8.89 -9.82
CA LEU A 38 -19.95 9.10 -8.38
C LEU A 38 -20.68 7.93 -7.72
N ILE A 39 -21.74 7.40 -8.34
CA ILE A 39 -22.43 6.20 -7.86
C ILE A 39 -21.46 5.00 -7.86
N ILE A 40 -20.81 4.72 -8.99
CA ILE A 40 -19.88 3.61 -9.13
C ILE A 40 -18.68 3.78 -8.18
N GLY A 41 -18.14 4.99 -8.06
CA GLY A 41 -17.05 5.31 -7.14
C GLY A 41 -17.46 5.11 -5.69
N SER A 42 -18.68 5.44 -5.31
CA SER A 42 -19.18 5.23 -3.94
C SER A 42 -19.32 3.74 -3.61
N ILE A 43 -19.86 2.95 -4.55
CA ILE A 43 -19.94 1.49 -4.42
C ILE A 43 -18.53 0.89 -4.32
N ALA A 44 -17.59 1.34 -5.15
CA ALA A 44 -16.20 0.90 -5.11
C ALA A 44 -15.50 1.28 -3.80
N LEU A 45 -15.80 2.45 -3.24
CA LEU A 45 -15.24 2.90 -1.96
C LEU A 45 -15.72 2.00 -0.82
N ILE A 46 -17.02 1.72 -0.76
CA ILE A 46 -17.60 0.78 0.21
C ILE A 46 -17.01 -0.61 0.02
N GLY A 47 -16.92 -1.07 -1.24
CA GLY A 47 -16.34 -2.36 -1.60
C GLY A 47 -14.90 -2.51 -1.11
N ASN A 48 -14.05 -1.54 -1.43
CA ASN A 48 -12.63 -1.57 -1.05
C ASN A 48 -12.40 -1.46 0.47
N HIS A 49 -13.25 -0.72 1.18
CA HIS A 49 -13.08 -0.55 2.63
C HIS A 49 -13.63 -1.71 3.47
N PHE A 50 -14.73 -2.32 3.04
CA PHE A 50 -15.50 -3.25 3.86
C PHE A 50 -15.66 -4.64 3.22
N ILE A 51 -16.06 -4.71 1.95
CA ILE A 51 -16.41 -5.98 1.29
C ILE A 51 -15.14 -6.78 1.00
N VAL A 52 -14.18 -6.20 0.27
CA VAL A 52 -12.95 -6.88 -0.17
C VAL A 52 -12.14 -7.42 1.01
N PRO A 53 -11.89 -6.65 2.09
CA PRO A 53 -11.13 -7.19 3.21
C PRO A 53 -11.90 -8.30 3.97
N TYR A 54 -13.22 -8.19 4.07
CA TYR A 54 -14.05 -9.22 4.71
C TYR A 54 -14.00 -10.53 3.92
N THR A 55 -14.16 -10.46 2.60
CA THR A 55 -14.10 -11.65 1.73
C THR A 55 -12.71 -12.25 1.67
N ASN A 56 -11.66 -11.42 1.69
CA ASN A 56 -10.28 -11.91 1.72
C ASN A 56 -10.01 -12.73 2.98
N LYS A 57 -10.48 -12.29 4.15
CA LYS A 57 -10.32 -13.07 5.39
C LYS A 57 -10.90 -14.49 5.26
N SER A 58 -12.12 -14.62 4.78
CA SER A 58 -12.78 -15.93 4.62
C SER A 58 -12.14 -16.80 3.53
N PHE A 59 -11.72 -16.20 2.41
CA PHE A 59 -11.01 -16.91 1.35
C PHE A 59 -9.71 -17.53 1.86
N LEU A 60 -9.00 -16.83 2.74
CA LEU A 60 -7.73 -17.29 3.28
C LEU A 60 -7.88 -18.32 4.39
N GLU A 61 -8.91 -18.19 5.24
CA GLU A 61 -9.25 -19.25 6.18
C GLU A 61 -9.58 -20.55 5.44
N PHE A 62 -10.26 -20.46 4.29
CA PHE A 62 -10.51 -21.60 3.41
C PHE A 62 -9.21 -22.13 2.77
N GLU A 63 -8.37 -21.26 2.19
CA GLU A 63 -7.10 -21.66 1.58
C GLU A 63 -6.16 -22.34 2.59
N ASP A 64 -6.05 -21.79 3.80
CA ASP A 64 -5.26 -22.35 4.91
C ASP A 64 -5.81 -23.72 5.36
N THR A 65 -7.13 -23.91 5.35
CA THR A 65 -7.77 -25.15 5.81
C THR A 65 -7.72 -26.26 4.76
N TYR A 66 -7.89 -25.93 3.47
CA TYR A 66 -8.18 -26.92 2.43
C TYR A 66 -7.14 -27.03 1.32
N LEU A 67 -6.30 -26.01 1.07
CA LEU A 67 -5.41 -25.98 -0.10
C LEU A 67 -3.93 -26.08 0.26
N ASN A 68 -3.48 -25.49 1.37
CA ASN A 68 -2.06 -25.45 1.73
C ASN A 68 -1.60 -26.60 2.64
N LYS A 69 -1.10 -27.70 2.05
CA LYS A 69 -0.36 -28.75 2.78
C LYS A 69 1.02 -28.30 3.32
N GLN A 70 1.52 -27.13 2.92
CA GLN A 70 2.73 -26.52 3.48
C GLN A 70 2.37 -25.22 4.21
N LYS A 71 2.40 -25.25 5.55
CA LYS A 71 2.23 -24.13 6.50
C LYS A 71 3.27 -23.01 6.34
N LYS A 72 3.44 -22.42 5.14
CA LYS A 72 4.65 -21.69 4.80
C LYS A 72 4.69 -20.19 5.16
N THR A 73 3.64 -19.56 5.67
CA THR A 73 3.63 -18.07 5.62
C THR A 73 3.11 -17.30 6.84
N LYS A 74 2.44 -17.92 7.83
CA LYS A 74 1.96 -17.19 9.03
C LYS A 74 2.68 -17.52 10.33
N THR A 75 3.52 -18.55 10.34
CA THR A 75 4.13 -19.05 11.58
C THR A 75 5.65 -18.94 11.58
N TYR A 76 6.27 -18.80 10.42
CA TYR A 76 7.72 -18.80 10.28
C TYR A 76 8.13 -17.69 9.33
N VAL A 77 9.04 -16.84 9.79
CA VAL A 77 9.62 -15.75 8.98
C VAL A 77 11.13 -15.96 8.87
N VAL A 78 11.70 -15.57 7.74
CA VAL A 78 13.12 -15.76 7.41
C VAL A 78 13.70 -14.43 6.94
N ASN A 79 14.92 -14.11 7.37
CA ASN A 79 15.66 -12.90 7.03
C ASN A 79 14.83 -11.63 7.21
N VAL A 80 14.21 -11.47 8.38
CA VAL A 80 13.37 -10.32 8.69
C VAL A 80 14.19 -9.27 9.44
N SER A 81 14.06 -8.02 9.00
CA SER A 81 14.53 -6.85 9.72
C SER A 81 13.35 -5.98 10.12
N LEU A 82 13.40 -5.42 11.31
CA LEU A 82 12.40 -4.50 11.83
C LEU A 82 13.11 -3.30 12.45
N GLN A 83 12.72 -2.11 12.02
CA GLN A 83 13.20 -0.86 12.59
C GLN A 83 12.29 -0.46 13.77
N LEU A 84 12.86 -0.43 14.97
CA LEU A 84 12.15 -0.14 16.22
C LEU A 84 12.06 1.38 16.50
N SER A 85 13.10 2.12 16.15
CA SER A 85 13.20 3.58 16.30
C SER A 85 14.06 4.16 15.16
N ASP A 86 14.33 5.48 15.13
CA ASP A 86 15.27 6.06 14.14
C ASP A 86 16.66 5.42 14.20
N ASN A 87 17.05 4.98 15.39
CA ASN A 87 18.40 4.53 15.70
C ASN A 87 18.48 3.04 15.99
N ASP A 88 17.34 2.36 16.16
CA ASP A 88 17.28 0.96 16.59
C ASP A 88 16.77 0.04 15.48
N ILE A 89 17.56 -0.96 15.13
CA ILE A 89 17.22 -1.98 14.15
C ILE A 89 17.38 -3.36 14.78
N VAL A 90 16.39 -4.22 14.58
CA VAL A 90 16.50 -5.65 14.89
C VAL A 90 16.46 -6.49 13.63
N TYR A 91 17.19 -7.60 13.65
CA TYR A 91 17.27 -8.57 12.57
C TYR A 91 17.17 -9.99 13.11
N PHE A 92 16.54 -10.86 12.34
CA PHE A 92 16.43 -12.29 12.61
C PHE A 92 16.71 -13.06 11.34
N ARG A 93 17.58 -14.07 11.39
CA ARG A 93 17.67 -15.05 10.30
C ARG A 93 16.38 -15.85 10.19
N SER A 94 15.80 -16.25 11.31
CA SER A 94 14.45 -16.78 11.30
C SER A 94 13.73 -16.59 12.62
N PHE A 95 12.40 -16.60 12.58
CA PHE A 95 11.56 -16.53 13.77
C PHE A 95 10.32 -17.41 13.61
N ASN A 96 10.05 -18.25 14.61
CA ASN A 96 8.86 -19.08 14.71
C ASN A 96 7.86 -18.47 15.71
N LEU A 97 6.71 -18.05 15.20
CA LEU A 97 5.65 -17.37 15.94
C LEU A 97 4.86 -18.29 16.86
N ASN A 98 4.73 -19.58 16.54
CA ASN A 98 4.07 -20.54 17.44
C ASN A 98 4.93 -20.86 18.66
N ARG A 99 6.25 -20.93 18.46
CA ARG A 99 7.21 -21.20 19.54
C ARG A 99 7.68 -19.93 20.24
N ASN A 100 7.30 -18.76 19.73
CA ASN A 100 7.81 -17.46 20.16
C ASN A 100 9.34 -17.42 20.22
N SER A 101 10.01 -18.06 19.26
CA SER A 101 11.47 -18.25 19.27
C SER A 101 12.09 -18.01 17.90
N GLY A 102 13.21 -17.28 17.86
CA GLY A 102 13.98 -17.05 16.65
C GLY A 102 15.46 -17.41 16.79
N THR A 103 16.14 -17.50 15.64
CA THR A 103 17.55 -17.83 15.54
C THR A 103 18.35 -16.71 14.88
N ASP A 104 19.61 -16.58 15.29
CA ASP A 104 20.56 -15.57 14.82
C ASP A 104 19.96 -14.16 14.86
N PHE A 105 19.68 -13.71 16.08
CA PHE A 105 19.16 -12.39 16.36
C PHE A 105 20.29 -11.37 16.42
N SER A 106 20.04 -10.18 15.89
CA SER A 106 20.91 -9.01 16.01
C SER A 106 20.06 -7.80 16.35
N TYR A 107 20.48 -7.02 17.34
CA TYR A 107 20.01 -5.69 17.65
C TYR A 107 21.15 -4.70 17.44
N GLU A 108 20.86 -3.58 16.80
CA GLU A 108 21.82 -2.52 16.47
C GLU A 108 21.25 -1.17 16.88
N HIS A 109 22.04 -0.40 17.64
CA HIS A 109 21.75 0.97 18.03
C HIS A 109 22.74 1.93 17.38
N TYR A 110 22.23 2.91 16.68
CA TYR A 110 22.97 3.94 15.95
C TYR A 110 22.85 5.30 16.62
N ASP A 111 23.88 6.12 16.46
CA ASP A 111 23.87 7.55 16.78
C ASP A 111 24.22 8.30 15.48
N GLY A 112 23.18 8.74 14.77
CA GLY A 112 23.28 9.17 13.38
C GLY A 112 23.73 8.04 12.47
N LEU A 113 24.95 8.13 11.92
CA LEU A 113 25.54 7.09 11.05
C LEU A 113 26.52 6.17 11.81
N GLN A 114 26.74 6.37 13.11
CA GLN A 114 27.70 5.60 13.89
C GLN A 114 27.01 4.50 14.70
N LEU A 115 27.38 3.24 14.49
CA LEU A 115 26.94 2.13 15.34
C LEU A 115 27.57 2.26 16.73
N LYS A 116 26.75 2.32 17.78
CA LYS A 116 27.18 2.45 19.19
C LYS A 116 27.04 1.16 19.98
N GLU A 117 25.98 0.40 19.73
CA GLU A 117 25.71 -0.84 20.43
C GLU A 117 25.26 -1.92 19.45
N LYS A 118 25.76 -3.13 19.64
CA LYS A 118 25.31 -4.30 18.91
C LYS A 118 25.15 -5.48 19.85
N ILE A 119 23.96 -6.09 19.86
CA ILE A 119 23.69 -7.34 20.58
C ILE A 119 23.43 -8.41 19.54
N THR A 120 24.17 -9.51 19.59
CA THR A 120 23.90 -10.70 18.77
C THR A 120 23.62 -11.88 19.68
N SER A 121 22.72 -12.77 19.30
CA SER A 121 22.46 -14.01 20.04
C SER A 121 22.10 -15.15 19.11
N GLN A 122 22.49 -16.37 19.49
CA GLN A 122 22.15 -17.57 18.72
C GLN A 122 20.64 -17.83 18.70
N THR A 123 19.98 -17.63 19.84
CA THR A 123 18.54 -17.82 19.98
C THR A 123 17.93 -16.69 20.79
N ILE A 124 16.73 -16.28 20.44
CA ILE A 124 15.89 -15.35 21.18
C ILE A 124 14.53 -15.98 21.41
N LYS A 125 13.98 -15.88 22.63
CA LYS A 125 12.65 -16.37 22.97
C LYS A 125 11.83 -15.27 23.63
N TYR A 126 10.62 -15.04 23.15
CA TYR A 126 9.66 -14.12 23.76
C TYR A 126 8.83 -14.83 24.82
N GLU A 127 8.73 -14.23 26.01
CA GLU A 127 7.92 -14.73 27.12
C GLU A 127 6.67 -13.84 27.28
N PRO A 128 5.46 -14.33 26.89
CA PRO A 128 4.25 -13.51 26.90
C PRO A 128 3.81 -13.05 28.29
N LYS A 129 4.14 -13.80 29.35
CA LYS A 129 3.71 -13.49 30.72
C LYS A 129 4.34 -12.19 31.23
N ASP A 130 5.64 -12.03 30.99
CA ASP A 130 6.42 -10.90 31.50
C ASP A 130 6.68 -9.84 30.42
N SER A 131 6.26 -10.10 29.17
CA SER A 131 6.57 -9.28 27.99
C SER A 131 8.08 -9.07 27.79
N THR A 132 8.89 -10.06 28.16
CA THR A 132 10.35 -10.04 28.09
C THR A 132 10.89 -10.95 26.99
N TYR A 133 12.14 -10.73 26.63
CA TYR A 133 12.90 -11.52 25.68
C TYR A 133 14.10 -12.15 26.38
N LYS A 134 14.23 -13.46 26.22
CA LYS A 134 15.38 -14.24 26.69
C LYS A 134 16.32 -14.51 25.53
N LEU A 135 17.52 -13.95 25.60
CA LEU A 135 18.62 -14.18 24.68
C LEU A 135 19.47 -15.35 25.19
N SER A 136 19.86 -16.25 24.29
CA SER A 136 20.76 -17.37 24.57
C SER A 136 22.04 -17.24 23.76
N ASN A 137 23.18 -17.51 24.41
CA ASN A 137 24.52 -17.33 23.85
C ASN A 137 24.68 -15.95 23.20
N TYR A 138 24.54 -14.91 24.03
CA TYR A 138 24.56 -13.54 23.56
C TYR A 138 25.97 -12.95 23.62
N LYS A 139 26.21 -12.00 22.73
CA LYS A 139 27.39 -11.13 22.69
C LYS A 139 26.90 -9.70 22.53
N LYS A 140 27.19 -8.87 23.53
CA LYS A 140 26.88 -7.45 23.57
C LYS A 140 28.16 -6.66 23.37
N ARG A 141 28.23 -5.86 22.30
CA ARG A 141 29.37 -5.02 21.95
C ARG A 141 28.96 -3.56 22.07
N PHE A 142 29.71 -2.80 22.87
CA PHE A 142 29.67 -1.34 22.88
C PHE A 142 30.85 -0.80 22.09
N ILE A 143 30.56 -0.02 21.05
CA ILE A 143 31.54 0.50 20.11
C ILE A 143 31.90 1.92 20.53
N HIS A 144 33.17 2.13 20.88
CA HIS A 144 33.69 3.45 21.23
C HIS A 144 34.74 3.89 20.20
N LYS A 145 35.17 5.16 20.27
CA LYS A 145 36.11 5.73 19.28
C LYS A 145 37.50 5.06 19.24
N ARG A 146 37.93 4.37 20.31
CA ARG A 146 39.26 3.74 20.40
C ARG A 146 39.21 2.27 20.84
N ASN A 147 38.39 1.93 21.83
CA ASN A 147 38.33 0.57 22.38
C ASN A 147 36.88 0.08 22.47
N ASP A 148 36.63 -1.12 21.97
CA ASP A 148 35.32 -1.75 22.08
C ASP A 148 35.22 -2.57 23.35
N SER A 149 34.08 -2.48 24.03
CA SER A 149 33.76 -3.36 25.15
C SER A 149 32.87 -4.48 24.66
N ILE A 150 33.22 -5.72 25.01
CA ILE A 150 32.45 -6.92 24.64
C ILE A 150 32.10 -7.66 25.91
N ALA A 151 30.79 -7.77 26.18
CA ALA A 151 30.25 -8.66 27.18
C ALA A 151 29.63 -9.88 26.48
N SER A 152 29.93 -11.08 26.95
CA SER A 152 29.32 -12.32 26.43
C SER A 152 28.75 -13.11 27.59
N GLY A 153 27.65 -13.84 27.35
CA GLY A 153 27.04 -14.68 28.38
C GLY A 153 26.12 -15.75 27.81
N ARG A 154 25.81 -16.75 28.64
CA ARG A 154 24.95 -17.86 28.25
C ARG A 154 23.48 -17.46 28.10
N SER A 155 23.01 -16.56 28.97
CA SER A 155 21.64 -16.07 28.92
C SER A 155 21.54 -14.63 29.41
N MET A 156 20.64 -13.85 28.81
CA MET A 156 20.30 -12.49 29.21
C MET A 156 18.81 -12.26 28.96
N ASP A 157 18.11 -11.77 29.98
CA ASP A 157 16.74 -11.29 29.83
C ASP A 157 16.76 -9.79 29.54
N THR A 158 15.95 -9.36 28.59
CA THR A 158 15.86 -7.97 28.13
C THR A 158 14.46 -7.66 27.64
N THR A 159 14.14 -6.39 27.46
CA THR A 159 12.89 -5.94 26.85
C THR A 159 13.19 -5.24 25.54
N PHE A 160 12.36 -5.50 24.53
CA PHE A 160 12.36 -4.75 23.28
C PHE A 160 10.96 -4.26 22.98
N ASN A 161 10.86 -3.15 22.27
CA ASN A 161 9.60 -2.51 21.94
C ASN A 161 9.01 -3.05 20.62
N PHE A 162 8.89 -4.37 20.51
CA PHE A 162 8.15 -5.06 19.45
C PHE A 162 7.52 -6.33 20.01
N PHE A 163 6.58 -6.91 19.25
CA PHE A 163 6.05 -8.25 19.53
C PHE A 163 6.42 -9.22 18.40
N PRO A 164 6.43 -10.55 18.66
CA PRO A 164 6.64 -11.54 17.60
C PRO A 164 5.77 -11.31 16.35
N LYS A 165 4.49 -10.98 16.53
CA LYS A 165 3.55 -10.68 15.44
C LYS A 165 3.97 -9.51 14.54
N ASP A 166 4.79 -8.58 15.05
CA ASP A 166 5.30 -7.45 14.27
C ASP A 166 6.40 -7.87 13.29
N LEU A 167 6.92 -9.12 13.40
CA LEU A 167 7.90 -9.70 12.48
C LEU A 167 7.28 -10.34 11.23
N LEU A 168 5.95 -10.47 11.16
CA LEU A 168 5.28 -11.02 9.98
C LEU A 168 5.47 -10.10 8.76
N TYR A 169 5.87 -10.70 7.63
CA TYR A 169 6.14 -9.96 6.40
C TYR A 169 4.87 -9.22 5.93
N VAL A 170 5.02 -7.91 5.76
CA VAL A 170 3.97 -6.88 5.91
C VAL A 170 2.98 -6.80 4.73
N ASP A 171 3.34 -7.27 3.54
CA ASP A 171 2.55 -7.02 2.32
C ASP A 171 1.23 -7.79 2.24
N TYR A 172 1.24 -9.05 2.68
CA TYR A 172 0.07 -9.93 2.63
C TYR A 172 -0.97 -9.52 3.68
N LEU A 173 -0.51 -9.32 4.93
CA LEU A 173 -1.38 -8.92 6.04
C LEU A 173 -2.03 -7.53 5.85
N ALA A 174 -1.32 -6.56 5.26
CA ALA A 174 -1.88 -5.23 5.06
C ALA A 174 -3.08 -5.24 4.09
N SER A 175 -2.96 -5.98 2.99
CA SER A 175 -4.01 -6.11 1.96
C SER A 175 -5.24 -6.86 2.48
N GLU A 176 -5.05 -7.72 3.47
CA GLU A 176 -6.09 -8.60 4.04
C GLU A 176 -6.84 -8.00 5.22
N MET A 177 -6.19 -7.10 5.97
CA MET A 177 -6.83 -6.51 7.13
C MET A 177 -8.02 -5.62 6.73
N PRO A 178 -9.19 -5.82 7.36
CA PRO A 178 -10.28 -4.85 7.29
C PRO A 178 -9.81 -3.46 7.66
N SER A 179 -10.33 -2.43 6.98
CA SER A 179 -9.84 -1.05 7.12
C SER A 179 -9.86 -0.57 8.57
N ILE A 180 -10.85 -0.95 9.35
CA ILE A 180 -10.94 -0.64 10.80
C ILE A 180 -9.77 -1.28 11.57
N GLN A 181 -9.49 -2.56 11.32
CA GLN A 181 -8.40 -3.28 11.98
C GLN A 181 -7.04 -2.75 11.53
N LEU A 182 -6.89 -2.46 10.25
CA LEU A 182 -5.70 -1.84 9.67
C LEU A 182 -5.41 -0.47 10.33
N SER A 183 -6.43 0.39 10.47
CA SER A 183 -6.30 1.68 11.16
C SER A 183 -5.87 1.52 12.61
N LYS A 184 -6.52 0.60 13.34
CA LYS A 184 -6.17 0.29 14.74
C LYS A 184 -4.73 -0.22 14.84
N HIS A 185 -4.33 -1.14 13.97
CA HIS A 185 -2.97 -1.68 13.92
C HIS A 185 -1.95 -0.57 13.66
N ILE A 186 -2.18 0.31 12.68
CA ILE A 186 -1.30 1.47 12.42
C ILE A 186 -1.18 2.35 13.67
N LYS A 187 -2.30 2.66 14.34
CA LYS A 187 -2.31 3.54 15.52
C LYS A 187 -1.58 2.90 16.70
N ASP A 188 -1.84 1.63 16.98
CA ASP A 188 -1.22 0.91 18.08
C ASP A 188 0.28 0.71 17.83
N SER A 189 0.67 0.37 16.60
CA SER A 189 2.08 0.22 16.23
C SER A 189 2.83 1.57 16.20
N ALA A 190 2.17 2.66 15.81
CA ALA A 190 2.74 4.00 15.85
C ALA A 190 2.96 4.49 17.30
N LYS A 191 2.02 4.20 18.22
CA LYS A 191 2.20 4.48 19.66
C LYS A 191 3.40 3.75 20.26
N ARG A 192 3.74 2.58 19.72
CA ARG A 192 4.94 1.81 20.09
C ARG A 192 6.21 2.32 19.41
N GLY A 193 6.18 3.38 18.61
CA GLY A 193 7.38 3.91 17.93
C GLY A 193 7.82 3.14 16.69
N VAL A 194 7.08 2.10 16.26
CA VAL A 194 7.39 1.33 15.05
C VAL A 194 7.29 2.26 13.84
N LYS A 195 8.38 2.40 13.08
CA LYS A 195 8.45 3.32 11.93
C LYS A 195 8.09 2.68 10.59
N ASN A 196 8.22 1.36 10.45
CA ASN A 196 7.92 0.64 9.20
C ASN A 196 6.41 0.45 8.94
N LEU A 197 5.63 1.52 9.07
CA LEU A 197 4.18 1.53 8.89
C LEU A 197 3.73 2.05 7.53
N ASN A 198 4.68 2.47 6.69
CA ASN A 198 4.40 3.11 5.42
C ASN A 198 3.61 2.19 4.48
N ARG A 199 3.91 0.89 4.46
CA ARG A 199 3.14 -0.11 3.69
C ARG A 199 1.67 -0.19 4.10
N TYR A 200 1.39 -0.25 5.41
CA TYR A 200 0.01 -0.24 5.92
C TYR A 200 -0.72 1.06 5.59
N LYS A 201 -0.03 2.19 5.72
CA LYS A 201 -0.58 3.51 5.35
C LYS A 201 -0.86 3.61 3.85
N VAL A 202 0.04 3.13 3.01
CA VAL A 202 -0.14 3.06 1.54
C VAL A 202 -1.43 2.31 1.20
N GLU A 203 -1.61 1.11 1.75
CA GLU A 203 -2.78 0.29 1.46
C GLU A 203 -4.08 1.00 1.89
N MET A 204 -4.07 1.64 3.06
CA MET A 204 -5.21 2.45 3.53
C MET A 204 -5.53 3.60 2.56
N TYR A 205 -4.54 4.39 2.16
CA TYR A 205 -4.76 5.52 1.25
C TYR A 205 -5.17 5.05 -0.14
N LYS A 206 -4.65 3.92 -0.60
CA LYS A 206 -4.95 3.31 -1.90
C LYS A 206 -6.42 2.90 -2.00
N ARG A 207 -7.01 2.34 -0.93
CA ARG A 207 -8.44 1.98 -0.87
C ARG A 207 -9.38 3.15 -1.12
N THR A 208 -8.94 4.38 -0.83
CA THR A 208 -9.69 5.63 -1.11
C THR A 208 -9.27 6.25 -2.45
N SER A 209 -7.98 6.23 -2.76
CA SER A 209 -7.41 6.81 -3.98
C SER A 209 -7.94 6.14 -5.25
N MET A 210 -8.13 4.81 -5.23
CA MET A 210 -8.63 4.05 -6.39
C MET A 210 -10.08 4.43 -6.79
N PRO A 211 -11.06 4.53 -5.87
CA PRO A 211 -12.39 5.06 -6.21
C PRO A 211 -12.35 6.48 -6.79
N VAL A 212 -11.53 7.37 -6.23
CA VAL A 212 -11.43 8.76 -6.70
C VAL A 212 -10.87 8.83 -8.13
N SER A 213 -9.93 7.95 -8.47
CA SER A 213 -9.37 7.90 -9.82
C SER A 213 -10.40 7.54 -10.89
N SER A 214 -11.42 6.74 -10.56
CA SER A 214 -12.49 6.41 -11.49
C SER A 214 -13.22 7.68 -12.00
N ILE A 215 -13.45 8.66 -11.12
CA ILE A 215 -14.08 9.95 -11.46
C ILE A 215 -13.18 10.75 -12.40
N ILE A 216 -11.89 10.84 -12.07
CA ILE A 216 -10.88 11.55 -12.87
C ILE A 216 -10.78 10.93 -14.27
N LEU A 217 -10.66 9.61 -14.34
CA LEU A 217 -10.57 8.86 -15.60
C LEU A 217 -11.86 8.95 -16.42
N THR A 218 -13.04 9.06 -15.80
CA THR A 218 -14.29 9.32 -16.50
C THR A 218 -14.25 10.67 -17.21
N VAL A 219 -13.78 11.74 -16.55
CA VAL A 219 -13.67 13.06 -17.18
C VAL A 219 -12.72 13.01 -18.38
N ILE A 220 -11.56 12.38 -18.22
CA ILE A 220 -10.60 12.19 -19.31
C ILE A 220 -11.22 11.39 -20.46
N ALA A 221 -11.91 10.30 -20.14
CA ALA A 221 -12.56 9.43 -21.12
C ALA A 221 -13.58 10.20 -21.97
N VAL A 222 -14.46 10.99 -21.34
CA VAL A 222 -15.46 11.79 -22.06
C VAL A 222 -14.78 12.87 -22.90
N ALA A 223 -13.81 13.60 -22.33
CA ALA A 223 -13.10 14.66 -23.05
C ALA A 223 -12.36 14.14 -24.29
N LEU A 224 -11.71 12.98 -24.18
CA LEU A 224 -10.96 12.38 -25.28
C LEU A 224 -11.88 11.75 -26.34
N ALA A 225 -12.92 11.05 -25.93
CA ALA A 225 -13.81 10.30 -26.83
C ALA A 225 -14.92 11.16 -27.46
N SER A 226 -15.21 12.35 -26.93
CA SER A 226 -16.28 13.23 -27.43
C SER A 226 -15.98 13.83 -28.81
N ARG A 227 -14.70 13.92 -29.19
CA ARG A 227 -14.31 14.47 -30.49
C ARG A 227 -14.35 13.38 -31.58
N LYS A 228 -15.06 13.67 -32.66
CA LYS A 228 -15.06 12.84 -33.87
C LYS A 228 -13.69 12.91 -34.54
N ARG A 229 -12.91 11.82 -34.46
CA ARG A 229 -11.60 11.68 -35.13
C ARG A 229 -11.73 10.81 -36.38
N ARG A 230 -10.94 11.14 -37.42
CA ARG A 230 -10.94 10.50 -38.74
C ARG A 230 -10.55 9.01 -38.77
N GLY A 231 -10.18 8.40 -37.64
CA GLY A 231 -9.85 6.97 -37.56
C GLY A 231 -10.85 6.10 -36.79
N GLY A 232 -12.09 6.58 -36.61
CA GLY A 232 -13.19 5.78 -36.09
C GLY A 232 -13.12 5.46 -34.59
N MET A 233 -14.03 4.60 -34.12
CA MET A 233 -14.21 4.28 -32.71
C MET A 233 -12.97 3.60 -32.09
N GLY A 234 -12.25 2.79 -32.87
CA GLY A 234 -11.11 1.99 -32.41
C GLY A 234 -9.95 2.82 -31.86
N ILE A 235 -9.64 3.98 -32.46
CA ILE A 235 -8.57 4.86 -31.97
C ILE A 235 -8.90 5.43 -30.60
N ASN A 236 -10.14 5.86 -30.38
CA ASN A 236 -10.56 6.37 -29.07
C ASN A 236 -10.49 5.27 -28.01
N LEU A 237 -10.89 4.04 -28.36
CA LEU A 237 -10.80 2.89 -27.47
C LEU A 237 -9.34 2.57 -27.12
N ALA A 238 -8.46 2.50 -28.12
CA ALA A 238 -7.03 2.26 -27.92
C ALA A 238 -6.40 3.35 -27.02
N ALA A 239 -6.67 4.63 -27.30
CA ALA A 239 -6.17 5.73 -26.49
C ALA A 239 -6.68 5.67 -25.04
N GLY A 240 -7.96 5.31 -24.84
CA GLY A 240 -8.53 5.11 -23.51
C GLY A 240 -7.89 3.94 -22.75
N ILE A 241 -7.62 2.82 -23.42
CA ILE A 241 -6.94 1.66 -22.85
C ILE A 241 -5.50 2.02 -22.49
N SER A 242 -4.76 2.64 -23.40
CA SER A 242 -3.38 3.12 -23.15
C SER A 242 -3.33 4.05 -21.94
N LEU A 243 -4.28 4.98 -21.83
CA LEU A 243 -4.33 5.91 -20.71
C LEU A 243 -4.61 5.23 -19.37
N ILE A 244 -5.45 4.19 -19.36
CA ILE A 244 -5.66 3.35 -18.17
C ILE A 244 -4.38 2.59 -17.80
N PHE A 245 -3.67 2.01 -18.77
CA PHE A 245 -2.41 1.33 -18.51
C PHE A 245 -1.35 2.27 -17.93
N ILE A 246 -1.21 3.47 -18.50
CA ILE A 246 -0.30 4.50 -17.98
C ILE A 246 -0.71 4.87 -16.54
N TYR A 247 -1.99 5.08 -16.27
CA TYR A 247 -2.46 5.34 -14.91
C TYR A 247 -2.09 4.23 -13.93
N VAL A 248 -2.34 2.97 -14.28
CA VAL A 248 -2.01 1.81 -13.44
C VAL A 248 -0.50 1.72 -13.21
N PHE A 249 0.31 2.00 -14.22
CA PHE A 249 1.77 2.04 -14.12
C PHE A 249 2.25 3.10 -13.12
N PHE A 250 1.75 4.34 -13.22
CA PHE A 250 2.07 5.40 -12.26
C PHE A 250 1.60 5.07 -10.83
N MET A 251 0.43 4.45 -10.70
CA MET A 251 -0.05 3.95 -9.40
C MET A 251 0.87 2.90 -8.81
N LYS A 252 1.42 1.98 -9.62
CA LYS A 252 2.36 0.97 -9.14
C LYS A 252 3.70 1.55 -8.70
N ILE A 253 4.24 2.51 -9.45
CA ILE A 253 5.43 3.25 -9.01
C ILE A 253 5.16 3.94 -7.67
N SER A 254 4.02 4.61 -7.55
CA SER A 254 3.63 5.34 -6.35
C SER A 254 3.41 4.44 -5.13
N GLU A 255 2.89 3.23 -5.33
CA GLU A 255 2.74 2.20 -4.31
C GLU A 255 4.11 1.76 -3.76
N VAL A 256 5.07 1.47 -4.65
CA VAL A 256 6.43 1.06 -4.27
C VAL A 256 7.18 2.20 -3.56
N LEU A 257 7.12 3.42 -4.10
CA LEU A 257 7.79 4.57 -3.49
C LEU A 257 7.14 4.97 -2.16
N GLY A 258 5.81 4.94 -2.07
CA GLY A 258 5.08 5.23 -0.83
C GLY A 258 5.33 4.20 0.26
N ALA A 259 5.64 2.95 -0.11
CA ALA A 259 5.97 1.88 0.83
C ALA A 259 7.39 2.01 1.41
N ALA A 260 8.28 2.78 0.77
CA ALA A 260 9.60 3.05 1.30
C ALA A 260 9.52 3.97 2.54
N ALA A 261 10.41 3.77 3.52
CA ALA A 261 10.38 4.47 4.80
C ALA A 261 10.56 6.00 4.69
N THR A 262 11.22 6.47 3.62
CA THR A 262 11.63 7.86 3.44
C THR A 262 10.50 8.81 3.03
N TYR A 263 9.49 8.31 2.33
CA TYR A 263 8.48 9.17 1.69
C TYR A 263 7.18 9.20 2.48
N ASN A 264 6.44 10.31 2.34
CA ASN A 264 5.09 10.43 2.91
C ASN A 264 4.11 9.55 2.11
N PRO A 265 3.53 8.48 2.71
CA PRO A 265 2.64 7.56 2.00
C PRO A 265 1.37 8.23 1.46
N LEU A 266 0.85 9.22 2.18
CA LEU A 266 -0.36 9.95 1.76
C LEU A 266 -0.08 10.68 0.45
N PHE A 267 1.01 11.43 0.40
CA PHE A 267 1.35 12.19 -0.80
C PHE A 267 1.58 11.25 -1.99
N MET A 268 2.43 10.23 -1.83
CA MET A 268 2.81 9.33 -2.92
C MET A 268 1.59 8.66 -3.58
N ILE A 269 0.64 8.14 -2.79
CA ILE A 269 -0.54 7.46 -3.33
C ILE A 269 -1.52 8.39 -4.05
N TRP A 270 -1.44 9.70 -3.80
CA TRP A 270 -2.27 10.70 -4.46
C TRP A 270 -1.59 11.36 -5.65
N VAL A 271 -0.26 11.23 -5.81
CA VAL A 271 0.48 11.81 -6.95
C VAL A 271 -0.12 11.43 -8.30
N PRO A 272 -0.44 10.16 -8.61
CA PRO A 272 -1.05 9.80 -9.89
C PRO A 272 -2.40 10.49 -10.09
N ASN A 273 -3.24 10.53 -9.05
CA ASN A 273 -4.53 11.22 -9.12
C ASN A 273 -4.35 12.71 -9.39
N ILE A 274 -3.35 13.36 -8.79
CA ILE A 274 -3.05 14.78 -9.02
C ILE A 274 -2.62 15.00 -10.48
N ILE A 275 -1.65 14.23 -10.98
CA ILE A 275 -1.17 14.32 -12.37
C ILE A 275 -2.32 14.13 -13.37
N PHE A 276 -3.12 13.09 -13.18
CA PHE A 276 -4.25 12.81 -14.06
C PHE A 276 -5.40 13.81 -13.87
N SER A 277 -5.56 14.41 -12.69
CA SER A 277 -6.52 15.50 -12.49
C SER A 277 -6.12 16.74 -13.28
N ILE A 278 -4.83 17.09 -13.29
CA ILE A 278 -4.31 18.19 -14.12
C ILE A 278 -4.58 17.91 -15.60
N LEU A 279 -4.31 16.68 -16.05
CA LEU A 279 -4.63 16.24 -17.41
C LEU A 279 -6.14 16.31 -17.70
N ALA A 280 -6.99 15.90 -16.77
CA ALA A 280 -8.44 15.94 -16.89
C ALA A 280 -8.94 17.38 -17.05
N VAL A 281 -8.42 18.31 -16.25
CA VAL A 281 -8.75 19.74 -16.33
C VAL A 281 -8.29 20.32 -17.66
N TYR A 282 -7.05 20.03 -18.08
CA TYR A 282 -6.52 20.47 -19.37
C TYR A 282 -7.39 19.97 -20.54
N LEU A 283 -7.73 18.68 -20.56
CA LEU A 283 -8.58 18.08 -21.59
C LEU A 283 -10.01 18.62 -21.55
N TYR A 284 -10.56 18.89 -20.36
CA TYR A 284 -11.87 19.50 -20.20
C TYR A 284 -11.94 20.89 -20.86
N PHE A 285 -10.95 21.74 -20.60
CA PHE A 285 -10.90 23.08 -21.20
C PHE A 285 -10.67 23.02 -22.71
N ASN A 286 -9.80 22.12 -23.16
CA ASN A 286 -9.61 21.92 -24.59
C ASN A 286 -10.93 21.45 -25.24
N ALA A 287 -11.62 20.45 -24.70
CA ALA A 287 -12.88 19.93 -25.25
C ALA A 287 -14.06 20.90 -25.19
N LYS A 288 -14.02 21.91 -24.30
CA LYS A 288 -15.02 22.99 -24.24
C LYS A 288 -14.92 23.94 -25.44
N HIS A 289 -13.74 24.05 -26.05
CA HIS A 289 -13.46 24.83 -27.26
C HIS A 289 -13.46 23.93 -28.50
#